data_AF-A0A553EWF0-F1
#
_entry.id   AF-A0A553EWF0-F1
#
_cell.length_a   1.000
_cell.length_b   1.000
_cell.length_c   1.000
_cell.angle_alpha   90.00
_cell.angle_beta   90.00
_cell.angle_gamma   90.00
#
_symmetry.space_group_name_H-M   'P 1'
#
loop_
_entity.id
_entity.type
_entity.pdbx_description
1 polymer ?
#
loop_
_entity_poly.entity_id
_entity_poly.type
_entity_poly.pdbx_seq_one_letter_code
_entity_poly.pdbx_strand_id
1 'polypeptide(L)'
;MQKLFFVLLLLWSCSSEVRNANDQPQIMPADPGVIVNRSARDFRLKFKRDSFRLLTLTRSQDSNTYQFMKYTFPSDSMVRLADEMTFIHNLWNVAEDSIDIHLTSLSAGYPLRYTDILKNQIEAFSESKEWQKFVSENEREPDYAMISQIMQEQHVYAPLESLLTDKGYALVGISIEKVGRVMPEQLKALGYQGDEKIPVPYMVWLSVAKR
;
A
#
# COMPACT_ATOMS: atom_id res chain seq x y z
N MET A 1 24.55 -25.48 72.03
CA MET A 1 23.55 -24.44 71.71
C MET A 1 23.62 -24.17 70.20
N GLN A 2 22.47 -24.31 69.52
CA GLN A 2 22.05 -23.78 68.20
C GLN A 2 23.10 -23.75 67.06
N LYS A 3 23.08 -24.70 66.12
CA LYS A 3 22.30 -24.70 64.86
C LYS A 3 22.34 -23.37 64.10
N LEU A 4 22.92 -23.34 62.90
CA LEU A 4 22.22 -22.88 61.71
C LEU A 4 22.86 -23.42 60.42
N PHE A 5 22.04 -24.15 59.67
CA PHE A 5 22.26 -24.64 58.31
C PHE A 5 22.07 -23.49 57.31
N PHE A 6 22.86 -23.45 56.23
CA PHE A 6 22.48 -22.75 55.00
C PHE A 6 22.49 -23.75 53.84
N VAL A 7 21.29 -24.04 53.33
CA VAL A 7 21.02 -24.87 52.16
C VAL A 7 20.96 -23.94 50.95
N LEU A 8 21.80 -24.22 49.94
CA LEU A 8 21.76 -23.58 48.63
C LEU A 8 20.61 -24.21 47.82
N LEU A 9 19.60 -23.40 47.47
CA LEU A 9 18.47 -23.83 46.63
C LEU A 9 18.55 -23.12 45.28
N LEU A 10 18.82 -23.91 44.24
CA LEU A 10 18.73 -23.55 42.83
C LEU A 10 17.26 -23.31 42.47
N LEU A 11 16.92 -22.10 42.01
CA LEU A 11 15.63 -21.82 41.39
C LEU A 11 15.81 -21.58 39.90
N TRP A 12 15.39 -22.59 39.15
CA TRP A 12 15.01 -22.54 37.74
C TRP A 12 14.01 -21.39 37.51
N SER A 13 14.38 -20.43 36.67
CA SER A 13 13.48 -19.40 36.18
C SER A 13 12.66 -19.96 35.03
N CYS A 14 11.44 -20.41 35.34
CA CYS A 14 10.43 -20.71 34.33
C CYS A 14 9.92 -19.39 33.77
N SER A 15 10.34 -19.03 32.55
CA SER A 15 9.85 -17.84 31.84
C SER A 15 8.44 -18.15 31.30
N SER A 16 7.42 -17.80 32.07
CA SER A 16 6.04 -17.77 31.58
C SER A 16 5.85 -16.53 30.71
N GLU A 17 5.69 -16.73 29.40
CA GLU A 17 5.15 -15.72 28.50
C GLU A 17 3.80 -15.24 29.04
N VAL A 18 3.78 -14.01 29.57
CA VAL A 18 2.53 -13.28 29.83
C VAL A 18 1.96 -12.89 28.48
N ARG A 19 1.13 -13.78 27.90
CA ARG A 19 0.24 -13.39 26.81
C ARG A 19 -0.76 -12.38 27.37
N ASN A 20 -0.60 -11.13 26.97
CA ASN A 20 -1.56 -10.06 27.28
C ASN A 20 -2.96 -10.49 26.80
N ALA A 21 -3.89 -10.68 27.74
CA ALA A 21 -5.25 -11.12 27.50
C ALA A 21 -6.15 -10.06 26.81
N ASN A 22 -5.57 -9.00 26.25
CA ASN A 22 -6.28 -7.88 25.63
C ASN A 22 -6.25 -7.86 24.10
N ASP A 23 -5.69 -8.88 23.43
CA ASP A 23 -5.84 -9.06 21.98
C ASP A 23 -7.18 -9.73 21.62
N GLN A 24 -8.27 -9.34 22.30
CA GLN A 24 -9.60 -9.64 21.79
C GLN A 24 -9.99 -8.55 20.77
N PRO A 25 -10.44 -8.93 19.55
CA PRO A 25 -10.90 -7.96 18.57
C PRO A 25 -12.06 -7.16 19.18
N GLN A 26 -11.80 -5.89 19.48
CA GLN A 26 -12.86 -4.95 19.85
C GLN A 26 -13.73 -4.69 18.62
N ILE A 27 -14.94 -5.23 18.64
CA ILE A 27 -15.98 -4.94 17.64
C ILE A 27 -16.58 -3.58 18.01
N MET A 28 -16.01 -2.50 17.47
CA MET A 28 -16.68 -1.19 17.49
C MET A 28 -17.85 -1.19 16.51
N PRO A 29 -18.93 -0.41 16.75
CA PRO A 29 -20.05 -0.32 15.84
C PRO A 29 -19.62 0.44 14.58
N ALA A 30 -18.96 -0.26 13.66
CA ALA A 30 -18.85 0.17 12.29
C ALA A 30 -20.26 0.20 11.67
N ASP A 31 -20.43 1.01 10.63
CA ASP A 31 -21.51 0.86 9.65
C ASP A 31 -21.89 -0.63 9.53
N PRO A 32 -23.18 -1.02 9.63
CA PRO A 32 -23.61 -2.41 9.70
C PRO A 32 -23.04 -3.31 8.58
N GLY A 33 -22.48 -2.74 7.50
CA GLY A 33 -21.78 -3.43 6.42
C GLY A 33 -20.27 -3.72 6.59
N VAL A 34 -19.55 -3.22 7.60
CA VAL A 34 -18.07 -3.34 7.71
C VAL A 34 -17.64 -4.21 8.89
N ILE A 35 -16.58 -5.00 8.68
CA ILE A 35 -15.88 -5.79 9.70
C ILE A 35 -14.56 -5.09 10.01
N VAL A 36 -14.32 -4.82 11.30
CA VAL A 36 -13.08 -4.23 11.81
C VAL A 36 -12.30 -5.28 12.59
N ASN A 37 -11.03 -5.46 12.25
CA ASN A 37 -10.08 -6.26 13.01
C ASN A 37 -8.90 -5.39 13.43
N ARG A 38 -8.64 -5.33 14.74
CA ARG A 38 -7.57 -4.53 15.32
C ARG A 38 -6.54 -5.42 16.00
N SER A 39 -5.27 -5.11 15.80
CA SER A 39 -4.14 -5.65 16.57
C SER A 39 -3.32 -4.51 17.15
N ALA A 40 -2.23 -4.83 17.87
CA ALA A 40 -1.29 -3.83 18.36
C ALA A 40 -0.77 -2.90 17.25
N ARG A 41 -0.57 -3.42 16.03
CA ARG A 41 0.05 -2.69 14.90
C ARG A 41 -0.88 -2.39 13.75
N ASP A 42 -1.91 -3.20 13.53
CA ASP A 42 -2.76 -3.11 12.34
C ASP A 42 -4.21 -2.76 12.70
N PHE A 43 -4.82 -1.99 11.80
CA PHE A 43 -6.25 -1.74 11.77
C PHE A 43 -6.75 -2.14 10.39
N ARG A 44 -7.57 -3.19 10.34
CA ARG A 44 -7.96 -3.89 9.12
C ARG A 44 -9.47 -3.80 8.93
N LEU A 45 -9.92 -3.30 7.78
CA LEU A 45 -11.33 -3.16 7.45
C LEU A 45 -11.69 -3.89 6.17
N LYS A 46 -12.83 -4.57 6.17
CA LYS A 46 -13.42 -5.22 4.97
C LYS A 46 -14.93 -5.20 5.04
N PHE A 47 -15.62 -5.33 3.90
CA PHE A 47 -17.08 -5.42 3.90
C PHE A 47 -17.54 -6.83 4.32
N LYS A 48 -18.68 -6.93 5.01
CA LYS A 48 -19.27 -8.22 5.42
C LYS A 48 -19.63 -9.11 4.24
N ARG A 49 -20.12 -8.50 3.16
CA ARG A 49 -20.56 -9.18 1.93
C ARG A 49 -19.45 -9.36 0.90
N ASP A 50 -18.29 -8.73 1.13
CA ASP A 50 -17.12 -8.82 0.26
C ASP A 50 -15.86 -8.88 1.13
N SER A 51 -15.43 -10.12 1.39
CA SER A 51 -14.27 -10.39 2.23
C SER A 51 -12.93 -10.25 1.52
N PHE A 52 -12.92 -10.00 0.21
CA PHE A 52 -11.71 -9.98 -0.59
C PHE A 52 -11.10 -8.58 -0.68
N ARG A 53 -11.92 -7.54 -0.59
CA ARG A 53 -11.49 -6.15 -0.48
C ARG A 53 -11.15 -5.81 0.96
N LEU A 54 -9.89 -5.47 1.20
CA LEU A 54 -9.33 -5.24 2.52
C LEU A 54 -8.47 -3.98 2.52
N LEU A 55 -8.81 -3.04 3.40
CA LEU A 55 -7.98 -1.90 3.74
C LEU A 55 -7.20 -2.21 5.01
N THR A 56 -5.88 -2.09 4.97
CA THR A 56 -5.01 -2.23 6.14
C THR A 56 -4.31 -0.91 6.40
N LEU A 57 -4.47 -0.40 7.60
CA LEU A 57 -3.71 0.72 8.15
C LEU A 57 -2.74 0.15 9.18
N THR A 58 -1.46 0.52 9.08
CA THR A 58 -0.40 0.02 9.97
C THR A 58 0.31 1.18 10.66
N ARG A 59 0.65 0.97 11.92
CA ARG A 59 1.50 1.86 12.73
C ARG A 59 2.76 1.15 13.19
N SER A 60 3.80 1.94 13.43
CA SER A 60 5.02 1.49 14.10
C SER A 60 4.72 1.14 15.57
N GLN A 61 5.55 0.30 16.19
CA GLN A 61 5.33 -0.19 17.56
C GLN A 61 5.22 0.95 18.58
N ASP A 62 5.96 2.04 18.37
CA ASP A 62 6.04 3.18 19.28
C ASP A 62 5.16 4.36 18.84
N SER A 63 4.30 4.18 17.83
CA SER A 63 3.43 5.23 17.30
C SER A 63 1.98 5.03 17.71
N ASN A 64 1.32 6.13 18.08
CA ASN A 64 -0.13 6.15 18.32
C ASN A 64 -0.95 6.42 17.06
N THR A 65 -0.29 6.80 15.96
CA THR A 65 -0.94 7.15 14.70
C THR A 65 -0.66 6.11 13.62
N TYR A 66 -1.64 5.84 12.78
CA TYR A 66 -1.48 4.96 11.62
C TYR A 66 -0.82 5.71 10.46
N GLN A 67 0.30 5.17 9.97
CA GLN A 67 1.23 5.85 9.05
C GLN A 67 1.27 5.22 7.66
N PHE A 68 0.93 3.94 7.56
CA PHE A 68 0.99 3.19 6.31
C PHE A 68 -0.38 2.67 5.93
N MET A 69 -0.76 2.79 4.66
CA MET A 69 -1.98 2.21 4.12
C MET A 69 -1.66 1.18 3.03
N LYS A 70 -2.39 0.08 3.02
CA LYS A 70 -2.39 -0.90 1.93
C LYS A 70 -3.81 -1.32 1.60
N TYR A 71 -4.17 -1.27 0.32
CA TYR A 71 -5.41 -1.83 -0.18
C TYR A 71 -5.14 -3.14 -0.94
N THR A 72 -5.97 -4.15 -0.70
CA THR A 72 -5.89 -5.44 -1.40
C THR A 72 -7.27 -5.87 -1.86
N PHE A 73 -7.33 -6.48 -3.03
CA PHE A 73 -8.53 -7.02 -3.70
C PHE A 73 -8.18 -8.37 -4.37
N PRO A 74 -9.16 -9.18 -4.84
CA PRO A 74 -8.92 -10.52 -5.40
C PRO A 74 -7.78 -10.56 -6.43
N SER A 75 -6.84 -11.49 -6.27
CA SER A 75 -5.58 -11.56 -7.04
C SER A 75 -5.76 -11.74 -8.54
N ASP A 76 -6.83 -12.41 -8.95
CA ASP A 76 -6.94 -12.97 -10.31
C ASP A 76 -7.66 -12.04 -11.28
N SER A 77 -8.04 -10.84 -10.83
CA SER A 77 -8.78 -9.87 -11.63
C SER A 77 -7.91 -8.66 -11.97
N MET A 78 -7.85 -8.34 -13.26
CA MET A 78 -7.51 -6.98 -13.69
C MET A 78 -8.72 -6.10 -13.43
N VAL A 79 -8.52 -4.99 -12.72
CA VAL A 79 -9.58 -4.04 -12.37
C VAL A 79 -9.22 -2.65 -12.90
N ARG A 80 -10.08 -1.66 -12.68
CA ARG A 80 -9.71 -0.25 -12.80
C ARG A 80 -9.57 0.30 -11.39
N LEU A 81 -8.46 0.96 -11.07
CA LEU A 81 -8.26 1.57 -9.76
C LEU A 81 -9.36 2.59 -9.48
N ALA A 82 -9.79 3.35 -10.49
CA ALA A 82 -10.91 4.29 -10.39
C ALA A 82 -12.20 3.63 -9.84
N ASP A 83 -12.52 2.41 -10.30
CA ASP A 83 -13.73 1.69 -9.86
C ASP A 83 -13.59 1.21 -8.40
N GLU A 84 -12.36 1.01 -7.93
CA GLU A 84 -12.06 0.61 -6.55
C GLU A 84 -12.12 1.79 -5.55
N MET A 85 -12.05 3.05 -6.01
CA MET A 85 -11.99 4.23 -5.14
C MET A 85 -13.19 4.36 -4.21
N THR A 86 -14.39 3.98 -4.66
CA THR A 86 -15.59 4.00 -3.79
C THR A 86 -15.42 3.08 -2.58
N PHE A 87 -14.84 1.90 -2.78
CA PHE A 87 -14.60 0.95 -1.69
C PHE A 87 -13.53 1.47 -0.73
N ILE A 88 -12.41 1.99 -1.27
CA ILE A 88 -11.34 2.56 -0.45
C ILE A 88 -11.87 3.74 0.37
N HIS A 89 -12.61 4.66 -0.25
CA HIS A 89 -13.19 5.83 0.41
C HIS A 89 -14.11 5.43 1.58
N ASN A 90 -15.01 4.47 1.36
CA ASN A 90 -15.92 4.00 2.40
C ASN A 90 -15.18 3.32 3.57
N LEU A 91 -14.18 2.48 3.30
CA LEU A 91 -13.38 1.85 4.34
C LEU A 91 -12.50 2.88 5.08
N TRP A 92 -12.00 3.89 4.38
CA TRP A 92 -11.24 4.98 4.97
C TRP A 92 -12.11 5.81 5.94
N ASN A 93 -13.34 6.15 5.56
CA ASN A 93 -14.25 6.91 6.44
C ASN A 93 -14.47 6.21 7.78
N VAL A 94 -14.74 4.90 7.74
CA VAL A 94 -14.89 4.10 8.97
C VAL A 94 -13.61 4.11 9.81
N ALA A 95 -12.44 4.13 9.16
CA ALA A 95 -11.17 4.21 9.85
C ALA A 95 -10.96 5.58 10.52
N GLU A 96 -11.25 6.69 9.83
CA GLU A 96 -11.13 8.05 10.38
C GLU A 96 -11.98 8.26 11.63
N ASP A 97 -13.17 7.65 11.68
CA ASP A 97 -14.04 7.70 12.86
C ASP A 97 -13.51 6.86 14.04
N SER A 98 -12.53 5.98 13.81
CA SER A 98 -12.10 4.95 14.77
C SER A 98 -10.66 5.10 15.26
N ILE A 99 -9.77 5.68 14.46
CA ILE A 99 -8.32 5.75 14.71
C ILE A 99 -7.73 7.07 14.23
N ASP A 100 -6.62 7.48 14.84
CA ASP A 100 -5.84 8.61 14.38
C ASP A 100 -4.95 8.21 13.19
N ILE A 101 -5.15 8.87 12.05
CA ILE A 101 -4.45 8.59 10.80
C ILE A 101 -3.53 9.77 10.50
N HIS A 102 -2.23 9.50 10.54
CA HIS A 102 -1.19 10.41 10.07
C HIS A 102 -0.42 9.72 8.94
N LEU A 103 -1.06 9.61 7.78
CA LEU A 103 -0.54 8.84 6.66
C LEU A 103 0.76 9.46 6.13
N THR A 104 1.80 8.65 5.99
CA THR A 104 3.09 9.03 5.40
C THR A 104 3.37 8.27 4.11
N SER A 105 2.79 7.08 3.97
CA SER A 105 2.91 6.30 2.73
C SER A 105 1.73 5.36 2.51
N LEU A 106 1.46 5.04 1.25
CA LEU A 106 0.56 3.96 0.88
C LEU A 106 1.11 3.09 -0.24
N SER A 107 0.74 1.81 -0.23
CA SER A 107 1.04 0.88 -1.30
C SER A 107 -0.12 0.82 -2.28
N ALA A 108 0.16 1.12 -3.55
CA ALA A 108 -0.80 0.98 -4.64
C ALA A 108 -0.82 -0.45 -5.22
N GLY A 109 0.05 -1.36 -4.76
CA GLY A 109 0.17 -2.70 -5.34
C GLY A 109 0.89 -2.70 -6.70
N TYR A 110 0.61 -3.71 -7.53
CA TYR A 110 1.24 -3.89 -8.84
C TYR A 110 0.46 -3.16 -9.94
N PRO A 111 1.03 -2.20 -10.69
CA PRO A 111 0.36 -1.45 -11.75
C PRO A 111 -0.32 -2.33 -12.79
N LEU A 112 0.27 -3.48 -13.17
CA LEU A 112 -0.33 -4.40 -14.15
C LEU A 112 -1.69 -4.96 -13.72
N ARG A 113 -2.08 -4.85 -12.44
CA ARG A 113 -3.40 -5.26 -11.98
C ARG A 113 -4.49 -4.21 -12.25
N TYR A 114 -4.11 -2.97 -12.57
CA TYR A 114 -5.04 -1.89 -12.83
C TYR A 114 -4.91 -1.42 -14.26
N THR A 115 -5.95 -1.69 -15.05
CA THR A 115 -5.98 -1.39 -16.49
C THR A 115 -5.86 0.11 -16.79
N ASP A 116 -6.47 0.95 -15.96
CA ASP A 116 -6.37 2.41 -16.04
C ASP A 116 -4.97 2.92 -15.65
N ILE A 117 -4.36 2.38 -14.59
CA ILE A 117 -2.98 2.76 -14.22
C ILE A 117 -1.98 2.32 -15.28
N LEU A 118 -2.12 1.10 -15.82
CA LEU A 118 -1.27 0.63 -16.90
C LEU A 118 -1.42 1.52 -18.14
N LYS A 119 -2.64 1.94 -18.48
CA LYS A 119 -2.90 2.87 -19.59
C LYS A 119 -2.23 4.23 -19.34
N ASN A 120 -2.48 4.85 -18.18
CA ASN A 120 -1.85 6.13 -17.82
C ASN A 120 -0.32 6.03 -17.87
N GLN A 121 0.23 4.90 -17.42
CA GLN A 121 1.66 4.64 -17.46
C GLN A 121 2.19 4.56 -18.88
N ILE A 122 1.53 3.81 -19.77
CA ILE A 122 1.94 3.74 -21.19
C ILE A 122 1.89 5.13 -21.84
N GLU A 123 0.84 5.92 -21.58
CA GLU A 123 0.71 7.29 -22.08
C GLU A 123 1.84 8.18 -21.56
N ALA A 124 2.08 8.21 -20.25
CA ALA A 124 3.13 8.99 -19.61
C ALA A 124 4.53 8.74 -20.20
N PHE A 125 4.88 7.48 -20.43
CA PHE A 125 6.20 7.12 -20.97
C PHE A 125 6.28 7.27 -22.49
N SER A 126 5.18 7.06 -23.22
CA SER A 126 5.13 7.30 -24.67
C SER A 126 5.29 8.78 -25.01
N GLU A 127 4.75 9.67 -24.18
CA GLU A 127 4.80 11.12 -24.38
C GLU A 127 6.07 11.78 -23.81
N SER A 128 6.77 11.10 -22.90
CA SER A 128 7.99 11.63 -22.29
C SER A 128 9.18 11.62 -23.28
N LYS A 129 9.52 12.80 -23.82
CA LYS A 129 10.71 12.98 -24.67
C LYS A 129 11.99 12.54 -23.99
N GLU A 130 12.11 12.78 -22.68
CA GLU A 130 13.26 12.37 -21.89
C GLU A 130 13.39 10.85 -21.84
N TRP A 131 12.28 10.15 -21.62
CA TRP A 131 12.24 8.69 -21.65
C TRP A 131 12.59 8.13 -23.04
N GLN A 132 11.99 8.68 -24.09
CA GLN A 132 12.26 8.23 -25.46
C GLN A 132 13.75 8.40 -25.82
N LYS A 133 14.35 9.52 -25.40
CA LYS A 133 15.80 9.74 -25.54
C LYS A 133 16.59 8.70 -24.73
N PHE A 134 16.26 8.53 -23.45
CA PHE A 134 16.92 7.57 -22.57
C PHE A 134 16.93 6.16 -23.17
N VAL A 135 15.79 5.68 -23.66
CA VAL A 135 15.63 4.35 -24.26
C VAL A 135 16.41 4.19 -25.58
N SER A 136 16.57 5.26 -26.35
CA SER A 136 17.34 5.24 -27.60
C SER A 136 18.85 5.21 -27.36
N GLU A 137 19.32 5.77 -26.25
CA GLU A 137 20.73 5.91 -25.90
C GLU A 137 21.21 4.80 -24.95
N ASN A 138 20.32 4.26 -24.10
CA ASN A 138 20.63 3.33 -23.03
C ASN A 138 19.69 2.11 -23.06
N GLU A 139 20.25 0.92 -23.31
CA GLU A 139 19.45 -0.31 -23.40
C GLU A 139 19.39 -1.14 -22.11
N ARG A 140 20.31 -0.91 -21.15
CA ARG A 140 20.66 -1.94 -20.15
C ARG A 140 20.10 -1.72 -18.74
N GLU A 141 20.06 -0.51 -18.21
CA GLU A 141 19.62 -0.27 -16.83
C GLU A 141 18.44 0.69 -16.77
N PRO A 142 17.39 0.41 -15.99
CA PRO A 142 16.30 1.35 -15.79
C PRO A 142 16.75 2.48 -14.86
N ASP A 143 16.52 3.73 -15.27
CA ASP A 143 16.68 4.89 -14.40
C ASP A 143 15.46 5.00 -13.47
N TYR A 144 15.60 4.47 -12.25
CA TYR A 144 14.52 4.46 -11.27
C TYR A 144 14.09 5.89 -10.86
N ALA A 145 15.01 6.85 -10.82
CA ALA A 145 14.68 8.22 -10.45
C ALA A 145 13.83 8.88 -11.55
N MET A 146 14.23 8.72 -12.81
CA MET A 146 13.47 9.21 -13.97
C MET A 146 12.09 8.55 -14.04
N ILE A 147 12.00 7.23 -13.82
CA ILE A 147 10.71 6.51 -13.83
C ILE A 147 9.77 7.07 -12.75
N SER A 148 10.25 7.21 -11.51
CA SER A 148 9.47 7.79 -10.41
C SER A 148 9.02 9.22 -10.73
N GLN A 149 9.91 10.04 -11.29
CA GLN A 149 9.63 11.42 -11.65
C GLN A 149 8.54 11.51 -12.72
N ILE A 150 8.68 10.78 -13.84
CA ILE A 150 7.67 10.77 -14.92
C ILE A 150 6.32 10.30 -14.39
N MET A 151 6.30 9.23 -13.58
CA MET A 151 5.04 8.71 -13.02
C MET A 151 4.33 9.75 -12.13
N GLN A 152 5.09 10.55 -11.38
CA GLN A 152 4.57 11.58 -10.51
C GLN A 152 4.09 12.81 -11.29
N GLU A 153 4.89 13.31 -12.24
CA GLU A 153 4.58 14.49 -13.05
C GLU A 153 3.39 14.25 -13.99
N GLN A 154 3.22 13.03 -14.47
CA GLN A 154 2.13 12.64 -15.37
C GLN A 154 0.92 12.06 -14.64
N HIS A 155 0.85 12.18 -13.30
CA HIS A 155 -0.29 11.74 -12.50
C HIS A 155 -0.74 10.31 -12.80
N VAL A 156 0.19 9.36 -12.92
CA VAL A 156 -0.12 7.96 -13.26
C VAL A 156 -1.13 7.35 -12.27
N TYR A 157 -1.12 7.83 -11.02
CA TYR A 157 -2.02 7.42 -9.95
C TYR A 157 -3.15 8.42 -9.65
N ALA A 158 -3.59 9.20 -10.64
CA ALA A 158 -4.64 10.22 -10.49
C ALA A 158 -5.86 9.80 -9.63
N PRO A 159 -6.43 8.57 -9.74
CA PRO A 159 -7.53 8.16 -8.86
C PRO A 159 -7.19 8.20 -7.36
N LEU A 160 -5.98 7.77 -6.97
CA LEU A 160 -5.51 7.84 -5.59
C LEU A 160 -5.18 9.27 -5.18
N GLU A 161 -4.65 10.09 -6.10
CA GLU A 161 -4.35 11.50 -5.82
C GLU A 161 -5.60 12.31 -5.50
N SER A 162 -6.72 12.02 -6.19
CA SER A 162 -8.02 12.61 -5.88
C SER A 162 -8.47 12.24 -4.46
N LEU A 163 -8.44 10.94 -4.12
CA LEU A 163 -8.77 10.48 -2.76
C LEU A 163 -7.87 11.15 -1.70
N LEU A 164 -6.56 11.21 -1.94
CA LEU A 164 -5.62 11.85 -1.02
C LEU A 164 -5.95 13.32 -0.81
N THR A 165 -6.27 14.03 -1.90
CA THR A 165 -6.67 15.45 -1.85
C THR A 165 -7.91 15.63 -0.98
N ASP A 166 -8.94 14.80 -1.17
CA ASP A 166 -10.17 14.83 -0.37
C ASP A 166 -9.91 14.56 1.12
N LYS A 167 -8.86 13.78 1.44
CA LYS A 167 -8.42 13.47 2.81
C LYS A 167 -7.39 14.46 3.37
N GLY A 168 -7.13 15.57 2.66
CA GLY A 168 -6.20 16.60 3.09
C GLY A 168 -4.73 16.18 3.03
N TYR A 169 -4.39 15.29 2.10
CA TYR A 169 -3.03 14.84 1.81
C TYR A 169 -2.59 15.29 0.41
N ALA A 170 -1.28 15.34 0.19
CA ALA A 170 -0.67 15.52 -1.12
C ALA A 170 0.30 14.36 -1.40
N LEU A 171 0.34 13.91 -2.66
CA LEU A 171 1.40 13.03 -3.14
C LEU A 171 2.70 13.83 -3.23
N VAL A 172 3.74 13.41 -2.51
CA VAL A 172 5.04 14.10 -2.48
C VAL A 172 6.17 13.29 -3.11
N GLY A 173 5.95 11.99 -3.33
CA GLY A 173 6.96 11.15 -3.98
C GLY A 173 6.43 9.79 -4.39
N ILE A 174 7.13 9.17 -5.32
CA ILE A 174 6.92 7.78 -5.75
C ILE A 174 8.22 7.01 -5.55
N SER A 175 8.16 5.90 -4.82
CA SER A 175 9.27 4.96 -4.66
C SER A 175 8.93 3.61 -5.29
N ILE A 176 9.90 3.06 -5.98
CA ILE A 176 9.79 1.83 -6.77
C ILE A 176 10.92 0.87 -6.39
N GLU A 177 10.56 -0.39 -6.15
CA GLU A 177 11.54 -1.38 -5.67
C GLU A 177 12.23 -2.12 -6.84
N LYS A 178 11.43 -2.52 -7.83
CA LYS A 178 11.89 -3.28 -9.00
C LYS A 178 11.05 -2.88 -10.20
N VAL A 179 11.66 -2.85 -11.37
CA VAL A 179 10.99 -2.52 -12.64
C VAL A 179 11.12 -3.68 -13.63
N GLY A 180 10.01 -4.03 -14.26
CA GLY A 180 9.93 -4.89 -15.44
C GLY A 180 9.61 -4.06 -16.68
N ARG A 181 9.19 -4.74 -17.75
CA ARG A 181 8.65 -4.08 -18.95
C ARG A 181 7.27 -4.62 -19.25
N VAL A 182 6.41 -3.77 -19.80
CA VAL A 182 5.13 -4.22 -20.35
C VAL A 182 5.40 -5.12 -21.54
N MET A 183 4.77 -6.28 -21.59
CA MET A 183 4.98 -7.22 -22.69
C MET A 183 4.28 -6.72 -23.97
N PRO A 184 4.82 -7.01 -25.17
CA PRO A 184 4.21 -6.63 -26.44
C PRO A 184 2.74 -7.04 -26.58
N GLU A 185 2.37 -8.22 -26.06
CA GLU A 185 1.00 -8.72 -26.10
C GLU A 185 0.05 -7.87 -25.25
N GLN A 186 0.53 -7.35 -24.11
CA GLN A 186 -0.25 -6.49 -23.23
C GLN A 186 -0.44 -5.09 -23.83
N LEU A 187 0.60 -4.56 -24.48
CA LEU A 187 0.53 -3.31 -25.24
C LEU A 187 -0.50 -3.42 -26.37
N LYS A 188 -0.42 -4.49 -27.18
CA LYS A 188 -1.37 -4.75 -28.26
C LYS A 188 -2.81 -4.93 -27.77
N ALA A 189 -3.01 -5.62 -26.65
CA ALA A 189 -4.33 -5.79 -26.04
C ALA A 189 -4.98 -4.45 -25.61
N LEU A 190 -4.17 -3.42 -25.37
CA LEU A 190 -4.60 -2.08 -25.01
C LEU A 190 -4.64 -1.11 -26.21
N GLY A 191 -4.36 -1.58 -27.43
CA GLY A 191 -4.42 -0.79 -28.67
C GLY A 191 -3.11 -0.12 -29.09
N TYR A 192 -1.99 -0.49 -28.49
CA TYR A 192 -0.64 0.01 -28.81
C TYR A 192 0.08 -0.89 -29.83
N GLN A 193 1.20 -0.44 -30.40
CA GLN A 193 1.92 -1.16 -31.47
C GLN A 193 2.65 -2.41 -30.95
N GLY A 194 3.10 -2.38 -29.69
CA GLY A 194 3.77 -3.47 -28.99
C GLY A 194 5.30 -3.41 -29.02
N ASP A 195 5.90 -2.41 -29.66
CA ASP A 195 7.34 -2.13 -29.65
C ASP A 195 7.73 -1.05 -28.62
N GLU A 196 6.75 -0.47 -27.93
CA GLU A 196 6.97 0.54 -26.89
C GLU A 196 7.75 -0.05 -25.71
N LYS A 197 8.88 0.55 -25.35
CA LYS A 197 9.66 0.12 -24.17
C LYS A 197 9.13 0.81 -22.91
N ILE A 198 8.00 0.33 -22.40
CA ILE A 198 7.33 0.89 -21.22
C ILE A 198 7.82 0.19 -19.95
N PRO A 199 8.41 0.92 -18.98
CA PRO A 199 8.79 0.35 -17.70
C PRO A 199 7.53 0.08 -16.88
N VAL A 200 7.50 -1.00 -16.11
CA VAL A 200 6.40 -1.28 -15.17
C VAL A 200 6.94 -1.72 -13.80
N PRO A 201 6.77 -0.91 -12.74
CA PRO A 201 7.21 -1.28 -11.40
C PRO A 201 6.47 -2.51 -10.88
N TYR A 202 7.17 -3.44 -10.20
CA TYR A 202 6.54 -4.57 -9.51
C TYR A 202 5.80 -4.17 -8.24
N MET A 203 6.29 -3.11 -7.59
CA MET A 203 5.70 -2.57 -6.38
C MET A 203 5.93 -1.06 -6.35
N VAL A 204 4.87 -0.33 -5.99
CA VAL A 204 4.90 1.13 -5.87
C VAL A 204 4.47 1.55 -4.48
N TRP A 205 5.29 2.42 -3.90
CA TRP A 205 5.03 3.11 -2.65
C TRP A 205 4.86 4.60 -2.95
N LEU A 206 3.68 5.12 -2.63
CA LEU A 206 3.40 6.55 -2.75
C LEU A 206 3.69 7.19 -1.41
N SER A 207 4.60 8.15 -1.38
CA SER A 207 4.90 8.98 -0.22
C SER A 207 3.93 10.15 -0.18
N VAL A 208 3.34 10.41 0.98
CA VAL A 208 2.32 11.46 1.13
C VAL A 208 2.66 12.37 2.32
N ALA A 209 2.16 13.60 2.27
CA ALA A 209 2.25 14.57 3.36
C ALA A 209 0.89 15.22 3.61
N LYS A 210 0.60 15.57 4.87
CA LYS A 210 -0.58 16.36 5.21
C LYS A 210 -0.44 17.77 4.62
N ARG A 211 -1.52 18.29 4.03
CA ARG A 211 -1.59 19.68 3.53
C ARG A 211 -1.82 20.68 4.66
#